data_AF-A0A7X3G0S6-F1
#
_entry.id   AF-A0A7X3G0S6-F1
#
_cell.length_a   1.000
_cell.length_b   1.000
_cell.length_c   1.000
_cell.angle_alpha   90.00
_cell.angle_beta   90.00
_cell.angle_gamma   90.00
#
_symmetry.space_group_name_H-M   'P 1'
#
loop_
_entity.id
_entity.type
_entity.pdbx_description
1 polymer ?
#
loop_
_entity_poly.entity_id
_entity_poly.type
_entity_poly.pdbx_seq_one_letter_code
_entity_poly.pdbx_strand_id
1 'polypeptide(L)'
;MSVSRRLFLAALGVASVSGGSLARAGDLPQPLVIYDDELKNGFQNWSWAKTQLSVPVGNGKPIRVEGEPWSALALHHEPFSTEGYSKLTFVINGGMNGGQTLMVKAMADGKAIEADFAIQLKAKTWAAVEVPLKDINAAGKTIDTLIWQGQGAAYAGYYITRIQLE
;
A
#
# COMPACT_ATOMS: atom_id res chain seq x y z
N MET A 1 -56.60 46.69 -6.65
CA MET A 1 -55.62 47.74 -7.02
C MET A 1 -54.65 47.15 -8.04
N SER A 2 -54.58 47.78 -9.22
CA SER A 2 -53.51 47.79 -10.25
C SER A 2 -52.68 46.51 -10.46
N VAL A 3 -52.83 45.70 -11.52
CA VAL A 3 -52.59 45.90 -12.98
C VAL A 3 -51.10 46.00 -13.37
N SER A 4 -50.66 45.00 -14.18
CA SER A 4 -49.67 45.04 -15.28
C SER A 4 -48.16 45.01 -14.96
N ARG A 5 -47.24 44.44 -15.78
CA ARG A 5 -47.25 44.24 -17.25
C ARG A 5 -46.10 43.34 -17.74
N ARG A 6 -46.39 42.63 -18.86
CA ARG A 6 -45.54 42.34 -20.04
C ARG A 6 -44.56 41.17 -20.05
N LEU A 7 -45.00 40.14 -20.77
CA LEU A 7 -44.19 39.26 -21.62
C LEU A 7 -43.18 40.04 -22.47
N PHE A 8 -41.99 39.47 -22.63
CA PHE A 8 -41.20 39.55 -23.86
C PHE A 8 -40.78 38.13 -24.26
N LEU A 9 -41.20 37.71 -25.46
CA LEU A 9 -40.57 36.61 -26.18
C LEU A 9 -39.25 37.09 -26.76
N ALA A 10 -38.21 36.28 -26.64
CA ALA A 10 -37.10 36.27 -27.59
C ALA A 10 -36.72 34.80 -27.83
N ALA A 11 -36.75 34.40 -29.09
CA ALA A 11 -36.31 33.12 -29.59
C ALA A 11 -34.94 33.27 -30.30
N LEU A 12 -34.30 32.12 -30.52
CA LEU A 12 -33.08 31.81 -31.29
C LEU A 12 -31.73 31.80 -30.55
N GLY A 13 -31.07 30.64 -30.63
CA GLY A 13 -29.63 30.48 -30.44
C GLY A 13 -29.23 29.07 -30.03
N VAL A 14 -29.16 28.14 -30.99
CA VAL A 14 -28.57 26.80 -30.79
C VAL A 14 -27.07 26.96 -30.52
N ALA A 15 -26.60 26.40 -29.42
CA ALA A 15 -25.23 25.92 -29.29
C ALA A 15 -25.25 24.72 -28.36
N SER A 16 -25.51 23.55 -28.92
CA SER A 16 -25.15 22.29 -28.30
C SER A 16 -23.64 22.27 -28.16
N VAL A 17 -23.13 22.67 -27.00
CA VAL A 17 -21.77 22.35 -26.60
C VAL A 17 -21.78 20.85 -26.40
N SER A 18 -21.33 20.11 -27.41
CA SER A 18 -20.78 18.79 -27.22
C SER A 18 -19.61 18.97 -26.25
N GLY A 19 -19.92 18.91 -24.96
CA GLY A 19 -18.91 18.75 -23.92
C GLY A 19 -18.25 17.42 -24.23
N GLY A 20 -17.12 17.48 -24.91
CA GLY A 20 -16.25 16.33 -25.06
C GLY A 20 -16.08 15.76 -23.66
N SER A 21 -16.39 14.47 -23.51
CA SER A 21 -15.99 13.74 -22.32
C SER A 21 -14.52 14.04 -22.12
N LEU A 22 -14.20 14.82 -21.08
CA LEU A 22 -12.85 14.80 -20.53
C LEU A 22 -12.65 13.32 -20.23
N ALA A 23 -11.80 12.67 -21.02
CA ALA A 23 -11.34 11.34 -20.68
C ALA A 23 -10.91 11.46 -19.23
N ARG A 24 -11.68 10.83 -18.33
CA ARG A 24 -11.32 10.77 -16.93
C ARG A 24 -9.93 10.18 -16.95
N ALA A 25 -8.92 10.92 -16.47
CA ALA A 25 -7.68 10.30 -16.06
C ALA A 25 -8.13 9.08 -15.27
N GLY A 26 -7.89 7.88 -15.81
CA GLY A 26 -8.58 6.67 -15.37
C GLY A 26 -8.54 6.63 -13.86
N ASP A 27 -9.70 6.47 -13.21
CA ASP A 27 -9.77 6.47 -11.75
C ASP A 27 -8.75 5.45 -11.25
N LEU A 28 -7.61 5.93 -10.75
CA LEU A 28 -6.67 5.08 -10.05
C LEU A 28 -7.46 4.49 -8.88
N PRO A 29 -7.29 3.19 -8.59
CA PRO A 29 -7.97 2.58 -7.46
C PRO A 29 -7.68 3.38 -6.20
N GLN A 30 -8.69 3.49 -5.33
CA GLN A 30 -8.46 4.02 -3.99
C GLN A 30 -7.41 3.15 -3.30
N PRO A 31 -6.48 3.73 -2.52
CA PRO A 31 -5.43 2.94 -1.89
C PRO A 31 -6.00 1.78 -1.07
N LEU A 32 -5.49 0.56 -1.29
CA LEU A 32 -5.86 -0.59 -0.49
C LEU A 32 -5.01 -0.58 0.78
N VAL A 33 -5.60 -0.15 1.89
CA VAL A 33 -4.93 -0.14 3.19
C VAL A 33 -4.78 -1.57 3.72
N ILE A 34 -3.55 -1.97 3.99
CA ILE A 34 -3.20 -3.31 4.50
C ILE A 34 -3.04 -3.25 6.03
N TYR A 35 -2.34 -2.22 6.49
CA TYR A 35 -2.12 -1.99 7.91
C TYR A 35 -2.08 -0.48 8.22
N ASP A 36 -2.91 -0.05 9.16
CA ASP A 36 -2.86 1.27 9.76
C ASP A 36 -3.30 1.15 11.23
N ASP A 37 -2.31 1.15 12.13
CA ASP A 37 -2.39 0.84 13.57
C ASP A 37 -2.99 -0.54 13.96
N GLU A 38 -3.62 -1.22 13.01
CA GLU A 38 -4.13 -2.59 13.04
C GLU A 38 -4.21 -3.15 11.61
N LEU A 39 -4.40 -4.46 11.47
CA LEU A 39 -4.66 -5.09 10.17
C LEU A 39 -6.01 -4.62 9.62
N LYS A 40 -6.05 -4.30 8.33
CA LYS A 40 -7.25 -3.79 7.64
C LYS A 40 -7.66 -4.73 6.52
N ASN A 41 -8.88 -4.53 6.01
CA ASN A 41 -9.35 -5.13 4.75
C ASN A 41 -9.12 -6.64 4.64
N GLY A 42 -9.31 -7.39 5.72
CA GLY A 42 -9.21 -8.85 5.73
C GLY A 42 -7.79 -9.41 5.78
N PHE A 43 -6.75 -8.57 5.81
CA PHE A 43 -5.37 -9.03 5.90
C PHE A 43 -5.09 -9.72 7.25
N GLN A 44 -4.23 -10.73 7.20
CA GLN A 44 -3.85 -11.59 8.32
C GLN A 44 -2.34 -11.66 8.44
N ASN A 45 -1.85 -11.91 9.65
CA ASN A 45 -0.43 -12.10 9.92
C ASN A 45 -0.06 -13.58 9.79
N TRP A 46 0.65 -13.95 8.73
CA TRP A 46 1.14 -15.31 8.44
C TRP A 46 2.67 -15.38 8.53
N SER A 47 3.26 -14.50 9.34
CA SER A 47 4.71 -14.37 9.47
C SER A 47 5.36 -15.60 10.07
N TRP A 48 6.59 -15.87 9.62
CA TRP A 48 7.52 -16.80 10.26
C TRP A 48 8.71 -16.09 10.92
N ALA A 49 8.68 -14.76 11.00
CA ALA A 49 9.44 -13.97 11.97
C ALA A 49 8.63 -13.76 13.26
N LYS A 50 9.32 -13.35 14.34
CA LYS A 50 8.63 -12.95 15.57
C LYS A 50 8.02 -11.57 15.37
N THR A 51 6.70 -11.53 15.43
CA THR A 51 5.92 -10.31 15.19
C THR A 51 5.11 -9.93 16.43
N GLN A 52 5.01 -8.63 16.67
CA GLN A 52 4.10 -8.05 17.65
C GLN A 52 3.31 -6.97 16.91
N LEU A 53 2.01 -7.20 16.72
CA LEU A 53 1.13 -6.23 16.07
C LEU A 53 0.76 -5.10 17.04
N SER A 54 0.47 -3.92 16.49
CA SER A 54 -0.09 -2.78 17.22
C SER A 54 0.72 -2.33 18.45
N VAL A 55 2.05 -2.37 18.37
CA VAL A 55 2.94 -1.95 19.47
C VAL A 55 2.87 -0.43 19.63
N PRO A 56 2.51 0.12 20.80
CA PRO A 56 2.39 1.57 20.97
C PRO A 56 3.76 2.24 20.90
N VAL A 57 3.99 3.02 19.84
CA VAL A 57 5.23 3.80 19.62
C VAL A 57 4.87 5.22 19.21
N GLY A 58 5.12 6.17 20.11
CA GLY A 58 4.66 7.55 19.93
C GLY A 58 3.14 7.61 19.83
N ASN A 59 2.63 8.22 18.77
CA ASN A 59 1.18 8.36 18.52
C ASN A 59 0.61 7.30 17.56
N GLY A 60 1.41 6.28 17.20
CA GLY A 60 0.97 5.20 16.31
C GLY A 60 1.23 3.83 16.92
N LYS A 61 0.73 2.79 16.24
CA LYS A 61 0.80 1.39 16.66
C LYS A 61 1.39 0.53 15.54
N PRO A 62 2.69 0.65 15.22
CA PRO A 62 3.35 -0.19 14.22
C PRO A 62 3.38 -1.68 14.59
N ILE A 63 3.68 -2.51 13.60
CA ILE A 63 4.14 -3.88 13.80
C ILE A 63 5.62 -3.82 14.19
N ARG A 64 6.01 -4.48 15.28
CA ARG A 64 7.40 -4.78 15.59
C ARG A 64 7.77 -6.15 15.07
N VAL A 65 8.89 -6.25 14.35
CA VAL A 65 9.38 -7.50 13.75
C VAL A 65 10.84 -7.72 14.14
N GLU A 66 11.15 -8.89 14.67
CA GLU A 66 12.52 -9.37 14.88
C GLU A 66 12.63 -10.81 14.38
N GLY A 67 13.81 -11.25 13.97
CA GLY A 67 13.87 -12.54 13.32
C GLY A 67 15.25 -13.15 13.14
N GLU A 68 15.21 -14.45 12.90
CA GLU A 68 16.33 -15.31 12.55
C GLU A 68 16.64 -15.21 11.04
N PRO A 69 17.74 -15.80 10.55
CA PRO A 69 18.04 -15.84 9.12
C PRO A 69 16.84 -16.28 8.28
N TRP A 70 16.57 -15.57 7.19
CA TRP A 70 15.50 -15.84 6.22
C TRP A 70 14.06 -15.75 6.76
N SER A 71 13.88 -15.34 8.01
CA SER A 71 12.55 -15.11 8.59
C SER A 71 11.90 -13.86 7.99
N ALA A 72 10.57 -13.81 7.94
CA ALA A 72 9.86 -12.67 7.36
C ALA A 72 8.60 -12.26 8.12
N LEU A 73 8.28 -10.97 7.98
CA LEU A 73 6.89 -10.50 8.08
C LEU A 73 6.16 -10.91 6.79
N ALA A 74 5.03 -11.58 6.93
CA ALA A 74 4.16 -11.96 5.81
C ALA A 74 2.72 -11.58 6.13
N LEU A 75 2.14 -10.72 5.30
CA LEU A 75 0.76 -10.27 5.42
C LEU A 75 -0.06 -10.89 4.29
N HIS A 76 -0.97 -11.80 4.66
CA HIS A 76 -1.77 -12.62 3.76
C HIS A 76 -3.20 -12.10 3.64
N HIS A 77 -3.80 -12.28 2.47
CA HIS A 77 -5.21 -12.07 2.18
C HIS A 77 -5.67 -13.17 1.21
N GLU A 78 -6.99 -13.38 1.08
CA GLU A 78 -7.52 -14.18 -0.03
C GLU A 78 -7.03 -13.63 -1.38
N PRO A 79 -6.88 -14.43 -2.45
CA PRO A 79 -6.35 -13.94 -3.71
C PRO A 79 -7.08 -12.68 -4.23
N PHE A 80 -6.34 -11.61 -4.51
CA PHE A 80 -6.88 -10.34 -4.97
C PHE A 80 -6.07 -9.76 -6.14
N SER A 81 -6.73 -9.00 -7.01
CA SER A 81 -6.07 -8.36 -8.15
C SER A 81 -5.34 -7.09 -7.73
N THR A 82 -4.13 -6.92 -8.25
CA THR A 82 -3.35 -5.67 -8.15
C THR A 82 -3.57 -4.74 -9.34
N GLU A 83 -4.49 -5.07 -10.26
CA GLU A 83 -4.84 -4.21 -11.39
C GLU A 83 -5.18 -2.79 -10.93
N GLY A 84 -4.58 -1.80 -11.59
CA GLY A 84 -4.74 -0.38 -11.25
C GLY A 84 -3.77 0.14 -10.19
N TYR A 85 -3.18 -0.72 -9.34
CA TYR A 85 -2.13 -0.28 -8.41
C TYR A 85 -0.76 -0.29 -9.10
N SER A 86 0.05 0.72 -8.77
CA SER A 86 1.37 0.95 -9.30
C SER A 86 2.50 0.61 -8.32
N LYS A 87 2.25 0.76 -7.01
CA LYS A 87 3.27 0.61 -5.95
C LYS A 87 2.67 0.09 -4.64
N LEU A 88 3.54 -0.52 -3.84
CA LEU A 88 3.34 -0.77 -2.41
C LEU A 88 4.07 0.33 -1.63
N THR A 89 3.38 0.99 -0.71
CA THR A 89 3.97 2.00 0.18
C THR A 89 3.87 1.58 1.64
N PHE A 90 4.87 1.95 2.42
CA PHE A 90 4.90 1.73 3.87
C PHE A 90 5.87 2.68 4.57
N VAL A 91 5.72 2.82 5.88
CA VAL A 91 6.61 3.60 6.74
C VAL A 91 7.37 2.67 7.67
N ILE A 92 8.69 2.72 7.65
CA ILE A 92 9.56 1.77 8.36
C ILE A 92 10.63 2.47 9.19
N ASN A 93 11.03 1.86 10.31
CA ASN A 93 12.10 2.31 11.20
C ASN A 93 12.94 1.12 11.64
N GLY A 94 14.26 1.18 11.46
CA GLY A 94 15.20 0.10 11.78
C GLY A 94 15.43 -0.15 13.27
N GLY A 95 14.66 0.49 14.14
CA GLY A 95 14.82 0.40 15.59
C GLY A 95 16.09 1.10 16.08
N MET A 96 16.64 0.62 17.19
CA MET A 96 17.80 1.25 17.85
C MET A 96 19.04 1.29 16.95
N ASN A 97 19.30 0.20 16.23
CA ASN A 97 20.56 -0.03 15.53
C ASN A 97 20.46 0.12 14.00
N GLY A 98 19.28 -0.11 13.40
CA GLY A 98 19.15 -0.17 11.94
C GLY A 98 20.00 -1.28 11.33
N GLY A 99 20.30 -1.14 10.04
CA GLY A 99 21.23 -2.01 9.31
C GLY A 99 20.65 -3.33 8.82
N GLN A 100 19.37 -3.62 9.12
CA GLN A 100 18.68 -4.74 8.54
C GLN A 100 18.54 -4.53 7.02
N THR A 101 18.81 -5.59 6.25
CA THR A 101 18.50 -5.65 4.82
C THR A 101 17.30 -6.56 4.63
N LEU A 102 16.22 -6.05 4.03
CA LEU A 102 15.01 -6.81 3.74
C LEU A 102 14.80 -6.92 2.24
N MET A 103 14.30 -8.08 1.78
CA MET A 103 13.72 -8.23 0.45
C MET A 103 12.21 -8.12 0.56
N VAL A 104 11.65 -7.17 -0.19
CA VAL A 104 10.21 -7.02 -0.35
C VAL A 104 9.77 -7.86 -1.55
N LYS A 105 8.74 -8.69 -1.35
CA LYS A 105 8.25 -9.65 -2.35
C LYS A 105 6.73 -9.79 -2.28
N ALA A 106 6.17 -10.44 -3.29
CA ALA A 106 4.77 -10.90 -3.29
C ALA A 106 4.69 -12.43 -3.51
N MET A 107 3.57 -13.03 -3.11
CA MET A 107 3.23 -14.42 -3.45
C MET A 107 1.92 -14.48 -4.24
N ALA A 108 1.82 -15.47 -5.11
CA ALA A 108 0.58 -15.84 -5.80
C ALA A 108 0.39 -17.36 -5.72
N ASP A 109 -0.83 -17.78 -5.38
CA ASP A 109 -1.18 -19.19 -5.14
C ASP A 109 -0.25 -19.84 -4.09
N GLY A 110 0.08 -19.09 -3.02
CA GLY A 110 0.97 -19.54 -1.96
C GLY A 110 2.42 -19.79 -2.39
N LYS A 111 2.85 -19.27 -3.55
CA LYS A 111 4.23 -19.36 -4.05
C LYS A 111 4.84 -17.98 -4.23
N ALA A 112 6.10 -17.83 -3.84
CA ALA A 112 6.82 -16.60 -4.04
C ALA A 112 6.93 -16.28 -5.54
N ILE A 113 6.70 -15.01 -5.88
CA ILE A 113 7.05 -14.48 -7.19
C ILE A 113 8.56 -14.24 -7.18
N GLU A 114 9.26 -14.75 -8.20
CA GLU A 114 10.73 -14.64 -8.34
C GLU A 114 11.16 -13.22 -8.74
N ALA A 115 10.95 -12.26 -7.84
CA ALA A 115 11.38 -10.87 -7.97
C ALA A 115 11.42 -10.22 -6.58
N ASP A 116 12.55 -9.57 -6.27
CA ASP A 116 12.84 -9.03 -4.95
C ASP A 116 13.23 -7.56 -5.05
N PHE A 117 12.68 -6.73 -4.18
CA PHE A 117 13.10 -5.34 -4.00
C PHE A 117 13.85 -5.17 -2.66
N ALA A 118 15.15 -4.89 -2.73
CA ALA A 118 15.99 -4.76 -1.55
C ALA A 118 15.85 -3.39 -0.88
N ILE A 119 15.70 -3.37 0.45
CA ILE A 119 15.74 -2.15 1.27
C ILE A 119 16.72 -2.30 2.42
N GLN A 120 17.35 -1.20 2.81
CA GLN A 120 18.20 -1.14 3.99
C GLN A 120 17.62 -0.15 5.01
N LEU A 121 17.46 -0.62 6.24
CA LEU A 121 16.74 0.12 7.27
C LEU A 121 17.66 1.10 8.00
N LYS A 122 17.19 2.33 8.17
CA LYS A 122 17.88 3.39 8.93
C LYS A 122 17.58 3.28 10.41
N ALA A 123 18.60 3.45 11.24
CA ALA A 123 18.45 3.50 12.69
C ALA A 123 17.61 4.71 13.11
N LYS A 124 16.71 4.51 14.08
CA LYS A 124 15.98 5.57 14.80
C LYS A 124 15.24 6.57 13.91
N THR A 125 14.93 6.19 12.67
CA THR A 125 14.37 7.08 11.67
C THR A 125 13.18 6.40 11.03
N TRP A 126 12.02 7.05 11.07
CA TRP A 126 10.88 6.66 10.27
C TRP A 126 11.07 7.17 8.83
N ALA A 127 11.04 6.27 7.86
CA ALA A 127 11.16 6.58 6.45
C ALA A 127 9.99 5.97 5.68
N ALA A 128 9.40 6.75 4.77
CA ALA A 128 8.50 6.23 3.76
C ALA A 128 9.32 5.46 2.71
N VAL A 129 8.80 4.33 2.28
CA VAL A 129 9.36 3.48 1.23
C VAL A 129 8.28 3.24 0.21
N GLU A 130 8.65 3.33 -1.06
CA GLU A 130 7.80 3.01 -2.20
C GLU A 130 8.46 1.88 -2.99
N VAL A 131 7.73 0.79 -3.18
CA VAL A 131 8.16 -0.36 -3.96
C VAL A 131 7.26 -0.44 -5.20
N PRO A 132 7.77 -0.10 -6.39
CA PRO A 132 7.00 -0.26 -7.62
C PRO A 132 6.60 -1.73 -7.80
N LEU A 133 5.32 -2.01 -8.04
CA LEU A 133 4.84 -3.40 -8.17
C LEU A 133 5.47 -4.13 -9.35
N LYS A 134 5.89 -3.40 -10.38
CA LYS A 134 6.61 -3.97 -11.52
C LYS A 134 7.99 -4.53 -11.12
N ASP A 135 8.65 -3.94 -10.12
CA ASP A 135 10.00 -4.32 -9.70
C ASP A 135 9.98 -5.61 -8.86
N ILE A 136 8.85 -5.91 -8.22
CA ILE A 136 8.56 -7.20 -7.56
C ILE A 136 7.68 -8.11 -8.42
N ASN A 137 7.52 -7.79 -9.71
CA ASN A 137 6.70 -8.54 -10.68
C ASN A 137 5.30 -8.86 -10.15
N ALA A 138 4.66 -7.93 -9.44
CA ALA A 138 3.31 -8.06 -8.92
C ALA A 138 2.28 -7.24 -9.70
N ALA A 139 2.70 -6.28 -10.55
CA ALA A 139 1.78 -5.38 -11.25
C ALA A 139 0.78 -6.14 -12.15
N GLY A 140 -0.52 -5.83 -12.03
CA GLY A 140 -1.59 -6.44 -12.83
C GLY A 140 -1.80 -7.93 -12.59
N LYS A 141 -1.30 -8.46 -11.46
CA LYS A 141 -1.44 -9.88 -11.09
C LYS A 141 -2.44 -10.08 -9.97
N THR A 142 -2.95 -11.29 -9.88
CA THR A 142 -3.59 -11.79 -8.65
C THR A 142 -2.51 -12.27 -7.69
N ILE A 143 -2.48 -11.72 -6.48
CA ILE A 143 -1.56 -12.08 -5.40
C ILE A 143 -2.34 -12.42 -4.13
N ASP A 144 -1.70 -13.08 -3.17
CA ASP A 144 -2.29 -13.41 -1.86
C ASP A 144 -1.45 -12.90 -0.67
N THR A 145 -0.14 -12.69 -0.84
CA THR A 145 0.74 -12.33 0.29
C THR A 145 1.76 -11.27 -0.11
N LEU A 146 2.04 -10.34 0.80
CA LEU A 146 3.17 -9.42 0.75
C LEU A 146 4.17 -9.74 1.85
N ILE A 147 5.46 -9.76 1.51
CA ILE A 147 6.54 -10.27 2.37
C ILE A 147 7.64 -9.21 2.54
N TRP A 148 8.16 -9.08 3.77
CA TRP A 148 9.40 -8.40 4.09
C TRP A 148 10.36 -9.39 4.76
N GLN A 149 11.26 -9.97 3.97
CA GLN A 149 12.13 -11.08 4.37
C GLN A 149 13.54 -10.61 4.73
N GLY A 150 14.05 -11.02 5.90
CA GLY A 150 15.46 -10.86 6.25
C GLY A 150 16.41 -11.72 5.41
N GLN A 151 17.71 -11.49 5.54
CA GLN A 151 18.74 -12.24 4.79
C GLN A 151 19.34 -13.38 5.62
N GLY A 152 20.52 -13.87 5.24
CA GLY A 152 21.21 -14.99 5.89
C GLY A 152 21.73 -14.75 7.31
N ALA A 153 21.36 -13.64 7.96
CA ALA A 153 21.71 -13.33 9.34
C ALA A 153 20.45 -12.95 10.15
N ALA A 154 20.48 -13.27 11.45
CA ALA A 154 19.48 -12.77 12.38
C ALA A 154 19.52 -11.23 12.42
N TYR A 155 18.36 -10.61 12.68
CA TYR A 155 18.21 -9.17 12.64
C TYR A 155 17.43 -8.65 13.86
N ALA A 156 17.91 -7.51 14.37
CA ALA A 156 17.28 -6.84 15.50
C ALA A 156 15.92 -6.24 15.12
N GLY A 157 15.09 -6.02 16.15
CA GLY A 157 13.73 -5.50 16.01
C GLY A 157 13.63 -4.20 15.20
N TYR A 158 12.87 -4.25 14.10
CA TYR A 158 12.43 -3.08 13.34
C TYR A 158 10.92 -2.85 13.51
N TYR A 159 10.44 -1.70 13.04
CA TYR A 159 9.03 -1.33 13.08
C TYR A 159 8.52 -0.95 11.68
N ILE A 160 7.31 -1.35 11.34
CA ILE A 160 6.64 -1.03 10.07
C ILE A 160 5.17 -0.66 10.31
N THR A 161 4.65 0.32 9.57
CA THR A 161 3.25 0.79 9.65
C THR A 161 2.82 1.45 8.34
N ARG A 162 1.54 1.86 8.24
CA ARG A 162 0.93 2.54 7.09
C ARG A 162 1.21 1.83 5.77
N ILE A 163 0.91 0.53 5.75
CA ILE A 163 1.16 -0.34 4.61
C ILE A 163 -0.05 -0.27 3.69
N GLN A 164 0.14 0.06 2.42
CA GLN A 164 -0.94 0.17 1.45
C GLN A 164 -0.48 -0.04 0.00
N LEU A 165 -1.39 -0.45 -0.88
CA LEU A 165 -1.18 -0.44 -2.33
C LEU A 165 -1.80 0.84 -2.93
N GLU A 166 -1.09 1.45 -3.88
CA GLU A 166 -1.45 2.71 -4.58
C GLU A 166 -1.24 2.61 -6.09
#